data_AF-A0A0Q8VWJ8-F1
#
_entry.id   AF-A0A0Q8VWJ8-F1
#
_cell.length_a   1.000
_cell.length_b   1.000
_cell.length_c   1.000
_cell.angle_alpha   90.00
_cell.angle_beta   90.00
_cell.angle_gamma   90.00
#
_symmetry.space_group_name_H-M   'P 1'
#
loop_
_entity.id
_entity.type
_entity.pdbx_description
1 polymer ?
#
loop_
_entity_poly.entity_id
_entity_poly.type
_entity_poly.pdbx_seq_one_letter_code
_entity_poly.pdbx_strand_id
1 'polypeptide(L)'
;MGAQEYRYDTEVVRLFYDHASTVVWFPYPVPYEESGLSPTLVADLQAWGRLHDTGLDHEQQWRSPELPAMADEQRQGLAHRLGDELGSAFEVEFDVPRGVWFGPRKTSYRSSEPPTNPEAAAIFTAWADEARAERAELAQRAAEGWSSDESFGWYAVQPDSGQKFVPRERPTQE
;
A
#
# COMPACT_ATOMS: atom_id res chain seq x y z
N MET A 1 -0.04 11.28 12.65
CA MET A 1 -0.57 10.38 11.63
C MET A 1 -1.57 11.14 10.78
N GLY A 2 -1.14 11.56 9.60
CA GLY A 2 -1.83 12.57 8.79
C GLY A 2 -2.82 11.95 7.81
N ALA A 3 -3.75 12.77 7.29
CA ALA A 3 -4.81 12.41 6.32
C ALA A 3 -4.35 11.49 5.16
N GLN A 4 -3.06 11.51 4.83
CA GLN A 4 -2.46 10.77 3.72
C GLN A 4 -2.19 9.28 4.01
N GLU A 5 -1.92 8.90 5.27
CA GLU A 5 -1.73 7.50 5.65
C GLU A 5 -3.05 6.71 5.52
N TYR A 6 -4.19 7.33 5.84
CA TYR A 6 -5.51 6.69 5.78
C TYR A 6 -5.97 6.32 4.37
N ARG A 7 -5.47 7.03 3.35
CA ARG A 7 -5.82 6.74 1.96
C ARG A 7 -5.17 5.44 1.47
N TYR A 8 -3.99 5.08 1.98
CA TYR A 8 -3.33 3.81 1.62
C TYR A 8 -4.01 2.59 2.21
N ASP A 9 -4.76 2.76 3.29
CA ASP A 9 -5.51 1.69 3.93
C ASP A 9 -6.88 1.44 3.25
N THR A 10 -7.37 2.36 2.42
CA THR A 10 -8.78 2.37 1.99
C THR A 10 -9.05 2.73 0.53
N GLU A 11 -8.14 3.43 -0.15
CA GLU A 11 -8.36 3.97 -1.49
C GLU A 11 -7.18 3.74 -2.44
N VAL A 12 -5.94 3.66 -1.93
CA VAL A 12 -4.73 3.67 -2.76
C VAL A 12 -4.10 2.29 -2.81
N VAL A 13 -4.20 1.65 -3.98
CA VAL A 13 -3.49 0.41 -4.32
C VAL A 13 -2.12 0.79 -4.88
N ARG A 14 -1.04 0.24 -4.33
CA ARG A 14 0.31 0.54 -4.81
C ARG A 14 0.83 -0.59 -5.69
N LEU A 15 1.47 -0.20 -6.79
CA LEU A 15 2.12 -1.10 -7.74
C LEU A 15 3.62 -0.81 -7.75
N PHE A 16 4.38 -1.64 -7.03
CA PHE A 16 5.84 -1.57 -6.99
C PHE A 16 6.43 -2.95 -6.73
N TYR A 17 7.68 -3.12 -7.16
CA TYR A 17 8.45 -4.34 -6.93
C TYR A 17 9.30 -4.17 -5.67
N ASP A 18 9.22 -5.13 -4.75
CA ASP A 18 9.95 -5.15 -3.47
C ASP A 18 10.29 -6.59 -3.05
N HIS A 19 10.67 -7.44 -4.02
CA HIS A 19 11.00 -8.86 -3.81
C HIS A 19 9.90 -9.73 -3.17
N ALA A 20 8.70 -9.19 -2.99
CA ALA A 20 7.53 -9.95 -2.54
C ALA A 20 7.01 -10.86 -3.65
N SER A 21 6.23 -11.89 -3.28
CA SER A 21 5.56 -12.78 -4.23
C SER A 21 4.47 -12.10 -5.08
N THR A 22 4.19 -10.83 -4.78
CA THR A 22 3.22 -9.98 -5.45
C THR A 22 3.80 -8.57 -5.61
N VAL A 23 3.33 -7.87 -6.64
CA VAL A 23 3.68 -6.46 -6.87
C VAL A 23 2.55 -5.50 -6.50
N VAL A 24 1.42 -6.05 -6.05
CA VAL A 24 0.21 -5.30 -5.70
C VAL A 24 0.12 -5.18 -4.18
N TRP A 25 -0.12 -3.97 -3.68
CA TRP A 25 -0.14 -3.66 -2.25
C TRP A 25 -1.36 -2.86 -1.86
N PHE A 26 -2.13 -3.35 -0.88
CA PHE A 26 -3.31 -2.68 -0.35
C PHE A 26 -3.75 -3.21 1.02
N PRO A 27 -3.44 -2.53 2.14
CA PRO A 27 -2.19 -1.81 2.40
C PRO A 27 -0.98 -2.76 2.49
N TYR A 28 -1.22 -4.05 2.70
CA TYR A 28 -0.21 -5.12 2.73
C TYR A 28 -0.05 -5.77 1.34
N PRO A 29 0.99 -6.60 1.10
CA PRO A 29 1.10 -7.35 -0.14
C PRO A 29 -0.15 -8.20 -0.37
N VAL A 30 -0.77 -8.07 -1.54
CA VAL A 30 -2.00 -8.79 -1.89
C VAL A 30 -1.65 -10.08 -2.65
N PRO A 31 -1.92 -11.27 -2.10
CA PRO A 31 -1.77 -12.53 -2.84
C PRO A 31 -2.67 -12.54 -4.08
N TYR A 32 -2.17 -12.99 -5.22
CA TYR A 32 -2.95 -12.95 -6.46
C TYR A 32 -4.21 -13.82 -6.39
N GLU A 33 -4.13 -14.93 -5.65
CA GLU A 33 -5.21 -15.88 -5.42
C GLU A 33 -6.37 -15.27 -4.62
N GLU A 34 -6.06 -14.28 -3.78
CA GLU A 34 -7.03 -13.58 -2.94
C GLU A 34 -7.54 -12.28 -3.59
N SER A 35 -6.83 -11.78 -4.62
CA SER A 35 -7.11 -10.48 -5.23
C SER A 35 -8.38 -10.42 -6.09
N GLY A 36 -8.88 -11.57 -6.57
CA GLY A 36 -9.95 -11.67 -7.56
C GLY A 36 -9.65 -11.02 -8.92
N LEU A 37 -8.40 -10.59 -9.15
CA LEU A 37 -7.97 -9.98 -10.41
C LEU A 37 -8.08 -10.99 -11.55
N SER A 38 -8.25 -10.48 -12.77
CA SER A 38 -8.36 -11.36 -13.94
C SER A 38 -7.09 -12.19 -14.11
N PRO A 39 -7.20 -13.48 -14.52
CA PRO A 39 -6.04 -14.34 -14.70
C PRO A 39 -5.00 -13.77 -15.67
N THR A 40 -5.46 -13.02 -16.68
CA THR A 40 -4.59 -12.34 -17.64
C THR A 40 -3.80 -11.21 -16.98
N LEU A 41 -4.44 -10.36 -16.18
CA LEU A 41 -3.74 -9.30 -15.47
C LEU A 41 -2.76 -9.87 -14.45
N VAL A 42 -3.13 -10.91 -13.71
CA VAL A 42 -2.24 -11.62 -12.78
C VAL A 42 -0.99 -12.16 -13.51
N ALA A 43 -1.17 -12.82 -14.65
CA ALA A 43 -0.05 -13.36 -15.41
C ALA A 43 0.93 -12.25 -15.87
N ASP A 44 0.39 -11.10 -16.28
CA ASP A 44 1.20 -9.96 -16.72
C ASP A 44 1.91 -9.25 -15.54
N LEU A 45 1.24 -9.10 -14.39
CA LEU A 45 1.84 -8.59 -13.14
C LEU A 45 3.00 -9.48 -12.68
N GLN A 46 2.81 -10.80 -12.73
CA GLN A 46 3.88 -11.76 -12.43
C GLN A 46 5.01 -11.71 -13.45
N ALA A 47 4.70 -11.52 -14.74
CA ALA A 47 5.71 -11.38 -15.78
C ALA A 47 6.57 -10.13 -15.56
N TRP A 48 5.95 -9.03 -15.16
CA TRP A 48 6.64 -7.80 -14.78
C TRP A 48 7.51 -7.97 -13.54
N GLY A 49 7.04 -8.67 -12.50
CA GLY A 49 7.86 -9.03 -11.34
C GLY A 49 9.10 -9.85 -11.72
N ARG A 50 8.93 -10.87 -12.58
CA ARG A 50 10.05 -11.68 -13.10
C ARG A 50 11.02 -10.88 -13.95
N LEU A 51 10.57 -9.83 -14.65
CA LEU A 51 11.45 -8.94 -15.38
C LEU A 51 12.43 -8.22 -14.44
N HIS A 52 11.99 -7.81 -13.26
CA HIS A 52 12.86 -7.26 -12.23
C HIS A 52 13.83 -8.33 -11.67
N ASP A 53 13.35 -9.53 -11.37
CA ASP A 53 14.21 -10.63 -10.87
C ASP A 53 15.33 -11.01 -11.85
N THR A 54 14.99 -11.11 -13.14
CA THR A 54 15.90 -11.60 -14.17
C THR A 54 16.70 -10.49 -14.84
N GLY A 55 16.17 -9.27 -14.84
CA GLY A 55 16.77 -8.10 -15.46
C GLY A 55 17.85 -7.45 -14.62
N LEU A 56 17.91 -7.73 -13.31
CA LEU A 56 18.94 -7.24 -12.41
C LEU A 56 20.12 -8.22 -12.30
N ASP A 57 21.32 -7.67 -12.22
CA ASP A 57 22.53 -8.41 -11.86
C ASP A 57 22.70 -8.53 -10.33
N HIS A 58 23.77 -9.17 -9.92
CA HIS A 58 24.11 -9.37 -8.51
C HIS A 58 24.38 -8.06 -7.73
N GLU A 59 24.65 -6.96 -8.43
CA GLU A 59 24.85 -5.63 -7.86
C GLU A 59 23.54 -4.81 -7.87
N GLN A 60 22.41 -5.43 -8.19
CA GLN A 60 21.11 -4.79 -8.37
C GLN A 60 21.11 -3.71 -9.47
N GLN A 61 21.99 -3.87 -10.47
CA GLN A 61 21.99 -3.02 -11.65
C GLN A 61 21.28 -3.73 -12.81
N TRP A 62 20.62 -2.94 -13.66
CA TRP A 62 20.00 -3.48 -14.86
C TRP A 62 21.05 -4.05 -15.80
N ARG A 63 20.92 -5.33 -16.15
CA ARG A 63 21.83 -6.05 -17.06
C ARG A 63 21.89 -5.45 -18.45
N SER A 64 20.83 -4.75 -18.85
CA SER A 64 20.77 -4.02 -20.13
C SER A 64 20.16 -2.64 -19.91
N PRO A 65 20.69 -1.60 -20.58
CA PRO A 65 20.22 -0.22 -20.45
C PRO A 65 18.78 -0.01 -20.97
N GLU A 66 18.25 -0.96 -21.74
CA GLU A 66 16.88 -0.89 -22.30
C GLU A 66 15.81 -1.42 -21.32
N LEU A 67 16.21 -2.32 -20.42
CA LEU A 67 15.30 -2.97 -19.47
C LEU A 67 14.59 -2.02 -18.49
N PRO A 68 15.22 -0.96 -17.94
CA PRO A 68 14.52 -0.02 -17.08
C PRO A 68 13.33 0.62 -17.81
N ALA A 69 13.56 1.18 -19.01
CA ALA A 69 12.51 1.84 -19.77
C ALA A 69 11.35 0.88 -20.12
N MET A 70 11.69 -0.37 -20.49
CA MET A 70 10.69 -1.40 -20.78
C MET A 70 9.89 -1.80 -19.53
N ALA A 71 10.56 -1.95 -18.38
CA ALA A 71 9.89 -2.25 -17.12
C ALA A 71 8.96 -1.11 -16.69
N ASP A 72 9.36 0.14 -16.90
CA ASP A 72 8.56 1.31 -16.56
C ASP A 72 7.32 1.45 -17.44
N GLU A 73 7.45 1.22 -18.76
CA GLU A 73 6.33 1.23 -19.70
C GLU A 73 5.32 0.12 -19.37
N GLN A 74 5.81 -1.09 -19.06
CA GLN A 74 4.96 -2.20 -18.63
C GLN A 74 4.24 -1.88 -17.31
N ARG A 75 4.94 -1.32 -16.32
CA ARG A 75 4.32 -0.91 -15.04
C ARG A 75 3.19 0.09 -15.27
N GLN A 76 3.39 1.08 -16.13
CA GLN A 76 2.35 2.06 -16.43
C GLN A 76 1.13 1.41 -17.07
N GLY A 77 1.33 0.53 -18.06
CA GLY A 77 0.22 -0.22 -18.67
C GLY A 77 -0.52 -1.13 -17.68
N LEU A 78 0.22 -1.75 -16.76
CA LEU A 78 -0.34 -2.58 -15.69
C LEU A 78 -1.14 -1.76 -14.68
N ALA A 79 -0.64 -0.58 -14.29
CA ALA A 79 -1.35 0.32 -13.37
C ALA A 79 -2.70 0.77 -13.93
N HIS A 80 -2.74 1.08 -15.22
CA HIS A 80 -3.99 1.45 -15.89
C HIS A 80 -5.00 0.30 -15.90
N ARG A 81 -4.57 -0.90 -16.32
CA ARG A 81 -5.45 -2.09 -16.33
C ARG A 81 -5.92 -2.49 -14.94
N LEU A 82 -5.06 -2.38 -13.93
CA LEU A 82 -5.44 -2.59 -12.54
C LEU A 82 -6.49 -1.57 -12.10
N GLY A 83 -6.31 -0.29 -12.44
CA GLY A 83 -7.30 0.75 -12.16
C GLY A 83 -8.63 0.49 -12.89
N ASP A 84 -8.60 -0.03 -14.11
CA ASP A 84 -9.81 -0.38 -14.87
C ASP A 84 -10.53 -1.61 -14.30
N GLU A 85 -9.81 -2.59 -13.77
CA GLU A 85 -10.41 -3.74 -13.09
C GLU A 85 -11.10 -3.33 -11.79
N LEU A 86 -10.47 -2.45 -11.00
CA LEU A 86 -10.98 -1.99 -9.71
C LEU A 86 -12.01 -0.85 -9.82
N GLY A 87 -12.00 -0.11 -10.93
CA GLY A 87 -12.90 1.00 -11.21
C GLY A 87 -12.59 2.26 -10.40
N SER A 88 -13.51 3.23 -10.47
CA SER A 88 -13.31 4.58 -9.92
C SER A 88 -13.19 4.69 -8.39
N ALA A 89 -13.46 3.61 -7.66
CA ALA A 89 -13.35 3.58 -6.20
C ALA A 89 -11.88 3.59 -5.73
N PHE A 90 -10.96 3.11 -6.55
CA PHE A 90 -9.55 2.91 -6.18
C PHE A 90 -8.61 3.74 -7.05
N GLU A 91 -7.52 4.18 -6.43
CA GLU A 91 -6.42 4.88 -7.08
C GLU A 91 -5.20 3.97 -7.08
N VAL A 92 -4.62 3.74 -8.26
CA VAL A 92 -3.41 2.94 -8.42
C VAL A 92 -2.20 3.85 -8.44
N GLU A 93 -1.36 3.79 -7.41
CA GLU A 93 -0.11 4.54 -7.31
C GLU A 93 1.07 3.69 -7.79
N PHE A 94 1.93 4.27 -8.62
CA PHE A 94 3.16 3.63 -9.09
C PHE A 94 4.29 4.64 -9.21
N ASP A 95 5.52 4.17 -9.09
CA ASP A 95 6.69 5.03 -9.29
C ASP A 95 6.83 5.42 -10.77
N VAL A 96 7.41 6.57 -11.04
CA VAL A 96 7.92 6.96 -12.35
C VAL A 96 9.38 7.36 -12.22
N PRO A 97 10.26 6.89 -13.12
CA PRO A 97 11.66 7.28 -13.09
C PRO A 97 11.77 8.79 -13.32
N ARG A 98 12.60 9.46 -12.52
CA ARG A 98 13.22 10.71 -12.93
C ARG A 98 14.68 10.46 -13.27
N GLY A 99 15.19 11.19 -14.25
CA GLY A 99 16.61 11.28 -14.49
C GLY A 99 17.35 11.68 -13.20
N VAL A 100 18.30 10.83 -12.81
CA VAL A 100 19.48 10.87 -11.90
C VAL A 100 19.53 11.86 -10.71
N TRP A 101 18.80 12.98 -10.69
CA TRP A 101 18.98 14.07 -9.72
C TRP A 101 17.82 14.33 -8.74
N PHE A 102 16.63 13.75 -8.93
CA PHE A 102 15.46 14.09 -8.09
C PHE A 102 14.63 12.91 -7.55
N GLY A 103 15.17 11.69 -7.61
CA GLY A 103 14.50 10.48 -7.10
C GLY A 103 13.19 10.12 -7.83
N PRO A 104 12.67 8.89 -7.63
CA PRO A 104 11.42 8.46 -8.23
C PRO A 104 10.28 9.39 -7.79
N ARG A 105 9.44 9.79 -8.75
CA ARG A 105 8.18 10.49 -8.44
C ARG A 105 7.09 9.43 -8.37
N LYS A 106 6.17 9.57 -7.43
CA LYS A 106 4.93 8.78 -7.44
C LYS A 106 3.96 9.43 -8.41
N THR A 107 3.36 8.63 -9.27
CA THR A 107 2.20 9.02 -10.06
C THR A 107 1.05 8.10 -9.71
N SER A 108 -0.17 8.54 -9.96
CA SER A 108 -1.34 7.73 -9.71
C SER A 108 -2.32 7.79 -10.85
N TYR A 109 -3.04 6.69 -11.02
CA TYR A 109 -4.08 6.51 -12.00
C TYR A 109 -5.37 6.10 -11.29
N ARG A 110 -6.47 6.74 -11.64
CA ARG A 110 -7.81 6.38 -11.19
C ARG A 110 -8.70 6.28 -12.41
N SER A 111 -9.36 5.15 -12.60
CA SER A 111 -10.32 4.99 -13.69
C SER A 111 -11.53 5.89 -13.43
N SER A 112 -12.11 6.48 -14.48
CA SER A 112 -13.37 7.23 -14.38
C SER A 112 -14.59 6.32 -14.54
N GLU A 113 -14.37 5.08 -14.96
CA GLU A 113 -15.41 4.12 -15.34
C GLU A 113 -15.73 3.15 -14.19
N PRO A 114 -16.89 2.48 -14.23
CA PRO A 114 -17.19 1.35 -13.36
C PRO A 114 -16.15 0.22 -13.52
N PRO A 115 -15.96 -0.63 -12.49
CA PRO A 115 -15.00 -1.72 -12.55
C PRO A 115 -15.31 -2.68 -13.69
N THR A 116 -14.31 -2.97 -14.51
CA THR A 116 -14.38 -4.02 -15.54
C THR A 116 -14.36 -5.41 -14.93
N ASN A 117 -13.85 -5.55 -13.71
CA ASN A 117 -13.87 -6.77 -12.90
C ASN A 117 -14.60 -6.51 -11.57
N PRO A 118 -15.93 -6.73 -11.51
CA PRO A 118 -16.70 -6.44 -10.30
C PRO A 118 -16.35 -7.34 -9.12
N GLU A 119 -15.79 -8.54 -9.36
CA GLU A 119 -15.35 -9.45 -8.30
C GLU A 119 -14.13 -8.89 -7.58
N ALA A 120 -13.08 -8.50 -8.32
CA ALA A 120 -11.92 -7.83 -7.76
C ALA A 120 -12.31 -6.56 -7.01
N ALA A 121 -13.14 -5.71 -7.62
CA ALA A 121 -13.59 -4.47 -6.99
C ALA A 121 -14.34 -4.74 -5.66
N ALA A 122 -15.15 -5.79 -5.59
CA ALA A 122 -15.87 -6.16 -4.37
C ALA A 122 -14.92 -6.61 -3.25
N ILE A 123 -13.89 -7.41 -3.57
CA ILE A 123 -12.89 -7.87 -2.60
C ILE A 123 -12.11 -6.68 -2.03
N PHE A 124 -11.58 -5.82 -2.90
CA PHE A 124 -10.85 -4.63 -2.46
C PHE A 124 -11.76 -3.67 -1.67
N THR A 125 -13.04 -3.56 -2.02
CA THR A 125 -14.01 -2.76 -1.26
C THR A 125 -14.24 -3.33 0.13
N ALA A 126 -14.34 -4.66 0.27
CA ALA A 126 -14.49 -5.31 1.56
C ALA A 126 -13.29 -5.04 2.47
N TRP A 127 -12.07 -5.12 1.95
CA TRP A 127 -10.85 -4.78 2.71
C TRP A 127 -10.83 -3.30 3.11
N ALA A 128 -11.22 -2.40 2.21
CA ALA A 128 -11.31 -0.98 2.51
C ALA A 128 -12.35 -0.68 3.60
N ASP A 129 -13.48 -1.37 3.59
CA ASP A 129 -14.54 -1.21 4.58
C ASP A 129 -14.14 -1.76 5.95
N GLU A 130 -13.44 -2.90 5.99
CA GLU A 130 -12.85 -3.44 7.22
C GLU A 130 -11.85 -2.45 7.83
N ALA A 131 -10.95 -1.88 7.01
CA ALA A 131 -10.00 -0.86 7.46
C ALA A 131 -10.71 0.41 7.98
N ARG A 132 -11.79 0.84 7.33
CA ARG A 132 -12.62 1.97 7.82
C ARG A 132 -13.28 1.66 9.16
N ALA A 133 -13.80 0.44 9.33
CA ALA A 133 -14.45 0.01 10.56
C ALA A 133 -13.45 -0.07 11.73
N GLU A 134 -12.29 -0.68 11.54
CA GLU A 134 -11.23 -0.75 12.57
C GLU A 134 -10.81 0.66 13.01
N ARG A 135 -10.65 1.58 12.05
CA ARG A 135 -10.32 2.99 12.36
C ARG A 135 -11.44 3.71 13.11
N ALA A 136 -12.69 3.50 12.74
CA ALA A 136 -13.83 4.10 13.44
C ALA A 136 -13.88 3.63 14.89
N GLU A 137 -13.62 2.34 15.15
CA GLU A 137 -13.53 1.78 16.49
C GLU A 137 -12.37 2.39 17.30
N LEU A 138 -11.17 2.51 16.70
CA LEU A 138 -10.02 3.14 17.35
C LEU A 138 -10.27 4.61 17.66
N ALA A 139 -10.91 5.36 16.75
CA ALA A 139 -11.27 6.75 16.96
C ALA A 139 -12.32 6.91 18.06
N GLN A 140 -13.31 6.01 18.12
CA GLN A 140 -14.31 5.98 19.18
C GLN A 140 -13.65 5.70 20.53
N ARG A 141 -12.78 4.69 20.63
CA ARG A 141 -12.02 4.39 21.85
C ARG A 141 -11.13 5.55 22.29
N ALA A 142 -10.52 6.27 21.36
CA ALA A 142 -9.74 7.46 21.67
C ALA A 142 -10.63 8.59 22.22
N ALA A 143 -11.82 8.80 21.64
CA ALA A 143 -12.77 9.81 22.12
C ALA A 143 -13.36 9.45 23.51
N GLU A 144 -13.62 8.16 23.76
CA GLU A 144 -14.13 7.66 25.04
C GLU A 144 -13.05 7.60 26.12
N GLY A 145 -11.79 7.31 25.73
CA GLY A 145 -10.62 7.33 26.60
C GLY A 145 -10.10 8.73 26.93
N TRP A 146 -10.59 9.78 26.24
CA TRP A 146 -10.40 11.17 26.62
C TRP A 146 -11.34 11.56 27.78
N SER A 147 -11.26 10.83 28.89
CA SER A 147 -11.72 11.37 30.17
C SER A 147 -10.61 12.29 30.68
N SER A 148 -10.96 13.53 31.01
CA SER A 148 -10.05 14.62 31.37
C SER A 148 -9.32 14.45 32.72
N ASP A 149 -9.12 13.22 33.18
CA ASP A 149 -8.55 12.90 34.50
C ASP A 149 -7.44 11.82 34.47
N GLU A 150 -7.12 11.21 33.32
CA GLU A 150 -5.96 10.33 33.18
C GLU A 150 -4.73 11.12 32.67
N SER A 151 -3.67 11.11 33.48
CA SER A 151 -2.42 11.80 33.21
C SER A 151 -1.87 11.48 31.81
N PHE A 152 -1.80 12.49 30.95
CA PHE A 152 -1.14 12.43 29.65
C PHE A 152 0.34 12.02 29.79
N GLY A 153 0.69 10.81 29.36
CA GLY A 153 2.05 10.30 29.26
C GLY A 153 2.12 8.99 28.46
N TRP A 154 3.22 8.76 27.75
CA TRP A 154 3.52 7.44 27.15
C TRP A 154 3.59 6.39 28.27
N TYR A 155 3.07 5.19 28.07
CA TYR A 155 3.20 4.09 29.04
C TYR A 155 3.59 2.79 28.32
N ALA A 156 4.32 1.91 29.01
CA ALA A 156 4.59 0.55 28.52
C ALA A 156 3.54 -0.41 29.10
N VAL A 157 3.15 -1.44 28.34
CA VAL A 157 2.24 -2.49 28.81
C VAL A 157 2.94 -3.83 28.75
N GLN A 158 2.90 -4.59 29.84
CA GLN A 158 3.38 -5.97 29.84
C GLN A 158 2.33 -6.87 29.15
N PRO A 159 2.68 -7.61 28.08
CA PRO A 159 1.71 -8.33 27.25
C PRO A 159 0.91 -9.39 28.01
N ASP A 160 1.56 -10.13 28.90
CA ASP A 160 0.96 -11.30 29.55
C ASP A 160 0.08 -10.95 30.76
N SER A 161 0.26 -9.76 31.34
CA SER A 161 -0.41 -9.34 32.58
C SER A 161 -1.29 -8.09 32.41
N GLY A 162 -1.17 -7.38 31.28
CA GLY A 162 -1.84 -6.09 31.07
C GLY A 162 -1.33 -4.98 31.99
N GLN A 163 -0.22 -5.21 32.71
CA GLN A 163 0.30 -4.24 33.67
C GLN A 163 0.85 -3.02 32.93
N LYS A 164 0.31 -1.84 33.27
CA LYS A 164 0.74 -0.55 32.71
C LYS A 164 1.87 0.06 33.55
N PHE A 165 2.93 0.50 32.88
CA PHE A 165 4.08 1.20 33.47
C PHE A 165 4.13 2.63 32.92
N VAL A 166 3.82 3.60 33.78
CA VAL A 166 3.91 5.03 33.48
C VAL A 166 5.31 5.58 33.84
N PRO A 167 6.00 6.28 32.94
CA PRO A 167 7.24 6.99 33.23
C PRO A 167 7.01 8.02 34.35
N ARG A 168 7.91 8.04 35.34
CA ARG A 168 7.79 8.94 36.49
C ARG A 168 8.14 10.40 36.19
N GLU A 169 8.84 10.69 35.10
CA GLU A 169 9.29 12.04 34.74
C GLU A 169 9.24 12.27 33.22
N ARG A 170 8.88 13.49 32.81
CA ARG A 170 9.04 13.94 31.41
C ARG A 170 10.53 14.11 31.13
N PRO A 171 11.07 13.63 30.00
CA PRO A 171 12.42 14.01 29.61
C PRO A 171 12.43 15.52 29.37
N THR A 172 13.21 16.26 30.16
CA THR A 172 13.54 17.65 29.89
C THR A 172 14.27 17.69 28.54
N GLN A 173 13.76 18.45 27.57
CA GLN A 173 14.52 18.71 26.34
C GLN A 173 15.72 19.60 26.70
N GLU A 174 16.92 19.14 26.37
CA GLU A 174 18.13 19.98 26.26
C GLU A 174 18.23 20.58 24.85
#